data_AF-A0A9E0PZK7-F1
#
_entry.id   AF-A0A9E0PZK7-F1
#
_cell.length_a   1.000
_cell.length_b   1.000
_cell.length_c   1.000
_cell.angle_alpha   90.00
_cell.angle_beta   90.00
_cell.angle_gamma   90.00
#
_symmetry.space_group_name_H-M   'P 1'
#
loop_
_entity.id
_entity.type
_entity.pdbx_description
1 polymer ?
#
loop_
_entity_poly.entity_id
_entity_poly.type
_entity_poly.pdbx_seq_one_letter_code
_entity_poly.pdbx_strand_id
1 'polypeptide(L)'
;MTVETASYISQLDGTLPLAGDKKSEGDNHLRLVKTVLQTQFPNFGTAAMNATTTELNYVVGVTSSIQTQINAKATKAGDTYTGAHDFTGGTIAVPTATVGDATTKAASTAFVSATAFNAALPGQTGNAKKFVTTDGANAAWAHIYGAPTVISTDTTAVAGGFYVLTASLTLTLPATPTAGDVVHVSNRSGVATCVIDRNGVNVMGLAENMTLDASDQPFSLAYADASRGWVLI
;
A
#
# COMPACT_ATOMS: atom_id res chain seq x y z
N MET A 1 -26.95 -43.31 69.65
CA MET A 1 -26.43 -41.98 69.29
C MET A 1 -27.12 -41.60 67.99
N THR A 2 -27.52 -40.35 67.79
CA THR A 2 -28.22 -39.95 66.56
C THR A 2 -27.25 -40.12 65.40
N VAL A 3 -27.41 -41.20 64.63
CA VAL A 3 -26.65 -41.43 63.40
C VAL A 3 -26.80 -40.19 62.54
N GLU A 4 -25.66 -39.55 62.24
CA GLU A 4 -25.60 -38.39 61.35
C GLU A 4 -26.33 -38.70 60.03
N THR A 5 -27.04 -37.72 59.48
CA THR A 5 -27.66 -37.85 58.16
C THR A 5 -27.19 -36.70 57.28
N ALA A 6 -26.70 -37.02 56.09
CA ALA A 6 -26.15 -36.06 55.14
C ALA A 6 -26.33 -36.58 53.71
N SER A 7 -26.60 -35.66 52.79
CA SER A 7 -26.63 -35.91 51.34
C SER A 7 -25.59 -35.06 50.60
N TYR A 8 -25.13 -33.96 51.20
CA TYR A 8 -24.12 -33.04 50.67
C TYR A 8 -22.92 -32.92 51.62
N ILE A 9 -21.74 -32.61 51.08
CA ILE A 9 -20.51 -32.42 51.89
C ILE A 9 -20.69 -31.32 52.94
N SER A 10 -21.42 -30.25 52.61
CA SER A 10 -21.71 -29.14 53.53
C SER A 10 -22.57 -29.53 54.74
N GLN A 11 -23.19 -30.72 54.73
CA GLN A 11 -24.00 -31.24 55.82
C GLN A 11 -23.21 -32.18 56.74
N LEU A 12 -21.95 -32.52 56.38
CA LEU A 12 -21.10 -33.33 57.24
C LEU A 12 -20.69 -32.53 58.48
N ASP A 13 -20.98 -33.07 59.66
CA ASP A 13 -20.68 -32.45 60.94
C ASP A 13 -19.30 -32.88 61.44
N GLY A 14 -18.33 -31.96 61.37
CA GLY A 14 -16.97 -32.20 61.86
C GLY A 14 -16.85 -32.40 63.37
N THR A 15 -17.92 -32.17 64.14
CA THR A 15 -17.96 -32.43 65.59
C THR A 15 -18.35 -33.88 65.93
N LEU A 16 -18.80 -34.64 64.93
CA LEU A 16 -19.13 -36.06 65.07
C LEU A 16 -18.00 -36.96 64.53
N PRO A 17 -17.75 -38.13 65.13
CA PRO A 17 -18.38 -38.65 66.34
C PRO A 17 -17.87 -37.98 67.64
N LEU A 18 -18.73 -37.88 68.65
CA LEU A 18 -18.39 -37.45 70.01
C LEU A 18 -17.65 -38.55 70.78
N ALA A 19 -16.93 -38.15 71.84
CA ALA A 19 -16.15 -39.07 72.67
C ALA A 19 -16.96 -40.18 73.38
N GLY A 20 -18.28 -39.99 73.55
CA GLY A 20 -19.19 -40.93 74.22
C GLY A 20 -19.90 -41.92 73.28
N ASP A 21 -19.65 -41.81 71.98
CA ASP A 21 -20.40 -42.54 70.96
C ASP A 21 -20.06 -44.02 70.93
N LYS A 22 -21.05 -44.86 70.61
CA LYS A 22 -20.81 -46.30 70.57
C LYS A 22 -19.93 -46.63 69.38
N LYS A 23 -18.85 -47.37 69.63
CA LYS A 23 -17.98 -47.92 68.56
C LYS A 23 -18.76 -48.71 67.51
N SER A 24 -19.87 -49.34 67.89
CA SER A 24 -20.76 -50.09 67.00
C SER A 24 -21.52 -49.23 65.98
N GLU A 25 -21.50 -47.89 66.10
CA GLU A 25 -22.13 -46.97 65.14
C GLU A 25 -21.11 -46.36 64.16
N GLY A 26 -19.81 -46.62 64.35
CA GLY A 26 -18.74 -46.05 63.52
C GLY A 26 -18.78 -46.53 62.06
N ASP A 27 -19.24 -47.75 61.81
CA ASP A 27 -19.44 -48.26 60.45
C ASP A 27 -20.54 -47.49 59.69
N ASN A 28 -21.57 -47.01 60.39
CA ASN A 28 -22.62 -46.17 59.83
C ASN A 28 -22.07 -44.81 59.41
N HIS A 29 -21.27 -44.16 60.25
CA HIS A 29 -20.61 -42.89 59.89
C HIS A 29 -19.67 -43.07 58.68
N LEU A 30 -18.88 -44.14 58.65
CA LEU A 30 -18.02 -44.44 57.50
C LEU A 30 -18.83 -44.71 56.22
N ARG A 31 -19.96 -45.41 56.32
CA ARG A 31 -20.86 -45.65 55.19
C ARG A 31 -21.50 -44.34 54.72
N LEU A 32 -21.90 -43.46 55.64
CA LEU A 32 -22.43 -42.14 55.32
C LEU A 32 -21.41 -41.29 54.54
N VAL A 33 -20.17 -41.19 55.04
CA VAL A 33 -19.10 -40.44 54.36
C VAL A 33 -18.86 -40.98 52.95
N LYS A 34 -18.82 -42.31 52.77
CA LYS A 34 -18.70 -42.94 51.44
C LYS A 34 -19.87 -42.56 50.53
N THR A 35 -21.10 -42.65 51.02
CA THR A 35 -22.30 -42.28 50.26
C THR A 35 -22.29 -40.82 49.83
N VAL A 36 -21.94 -39.89 50.74
CA VAL A 36 -21.86 -38.46 50.44
C VAL A 36 -20.79 -38.21 49.38
N LEU A 37 -19.59 -38.79 49.51
CA LEU A 37 -18.53 -38.62 48.51
C LEU A 37 -18.93 -39.17 47.13
N GLN A 38 -19.53 -40.36 47.07
CA GLN A 38 -20.02 -40.95 45.83
C GLN A 38 -21.13 -40.12 45.17
N THR A 39 -21.98 -39.48 45.97
CA THR A 39 -23.08 -38.64 45.48
C THR A 39 -22.59 -37.28 44.98
N GLN A 40 -21.63 -36.67 45.68
CA GLN A 40 -21.14 -35.32 45.37
C GLN A 40 -20.10 -35.30 44.24
N PHE A 41 -19.45 -36.44 43.99
CA PHE A 41 -18.50 -36.61 42.88
C PHE A 41 -18.93 -37.73 41.92
N PRO A 42 -20.12 -37.63 41.30
CA PRO A 42 -20.72 -38.73 40.55
C PRO A 42 -19.93 -39.12 39.29
N ASN A 43 -19.05 -38.22 38.81
CA ASN A 43 -18.25 -38.41 37.60
C ASN A 43 -16.83 -38.93 37.87
N PHE A 44 -16.41 -39.03 39.14
CA PHE A 44 -15.17 -39.71 39.51
C PHE A 44 -15.43 -41.21 39.68
N GLY A 45 -15.58 -41.88 38.53
CA GLY A 45 -15.81 -43.33 38.44
C GLY A 45 -14.53 -44.15 38.55
N THR A 46 -14.15 -44.83 37.47
CA THR A 46 -12.97 -45.72 37.46
C THR A 46 -11.63 -44.98 37.31
N ALA A 47 -11.65 -43.70 36.96
CA ALA A 47 -10.46 -42.86 36.81
C ALA A 47 -10.32 -41.91 38.00
N ALA A 48 -9.09 -41.79 38.52
CA ALA A 48 -8.77 -40.80 39.54
C ALA A 48 -8.68 -39.39 38.94
N MET A 49 -9.00 -38.38 39.75
CA MET A 49 -8.68 -36.99 39.43
C MET A 49 -7.15 -36.84 39.36
N ASN A 50 -6.62 -36.52 38.17
CA ASN A 50 -5.18 -36.44 37.92
C ASN A 50 -4.68 -35.02 37.62
N ALA A 51 -5.55 -33.99 37.65
CA ALA A 51 -5.09 -32.62 37.50
C ALA A 51 -4.17 -32.24 38.67
N THR A 52 -3.10 -31.55 38.32
CA THR A 52 -2.18 -30.93 39.26
C THR A 52 -2.85 -29.77 39.99
N THR A 53 -2.29 -29.38 41.13
CA THR A 53 -2.71 -28.18 41.85
C THR A 53 -2.58 -26.93 40.98
N THR A 54 -1.58 -26.87 40.10
CA THR A 54 -1.42 -25.78 39.12
C THR A 54 -2.60 -25.71 38.15
N GLU A 55 -3.02 -26.83 37.58
CA GLU A 55 -4.16 -26.87 36.65
C GLU A 55 -5.46 -26.44 37.34
N LEU A 56 -5.71 -26.93 38.57
CA LEU A 56 -6.87 -26.54 39.36
C LEU A 56 -6.81 -25.06 39.76
N ASN A 57 -5.63 -24.52 40.05
CA ASN A 57 -5.49 -23.11 40.40
C ASN A 57 -5.83 -22.16 39.24
N TYR A 58 -5.80 -22.61 37.97
CA TYR A 58 -6.27 -21.80 36.84
C TYR A 58 -7.78 -21.55 36.84
N VAL A 59 -8.58 -22.35 37.56
CA VAL A 59 -10.04 -22.11 37.66
C VAL A 59 -10.42 -21.13 38.77
N VAL A 60 -9.46 -20.66 39.56
CA VAL A 60 -9.69 -19.67 40.62
C VAL A 60 -10.10 -18.33 39.99
N GLY A 61 -11.19 -17.73 40.47
CA GLY A 61 -11.70 -16.45 39.97
C GLY A 61 -12.63 -16.54 38.76
N VAL A 62 -12.93 -17.75 38.28
CA VAL A 62 -13.94 -17.99 37.25
C VAL A 62 -15.34 -17.71 37.82
N THR A 63 -16.03 -16.69 37.30
CA THR A 63 -17.36 -16.25 37.78
C THR A 63 -18.54 -16.74 36.94
N SER A 64 -18.28 -17.51 35.88
CA SER A 64 -19.27 -18.05 34.94
C SER A 64 -18.80 -19.38 34.37
N SER A 65 -19.62 -20.05 33.54
CA SER A 65 -19.19 -21.27 32.86
C SER A 65 -17.88 -21.05 32.10
N ILE A 66 -16.86 -21.84 32.41
CA ILE A 66 -15.53 -21.70 31.81
C ILE A 66 -15.58 -21.82 30.28
N GLN A 67 -16.53 -22.61 29.76
CA GLN A 67 -16.74 -22.76 28.33
C GLN A 67 -17.16 -21.45 27.68
N THR A 68 -17.96 -20.61 28.35
CA THR A 68 -18.35 -19.29 27.84
C THR A 68 -17.14 -18.38 27.70
N GLN A 69 -16.21 -18.41 28.66
CA GLN A 69 -14.98 -17.61 28.61
C GLN A 69 -14.04 -18.06 27.49
N ILE A 70 -13.93 -19.39 27.28
CA ILE A 70 -13.13 -19.98 26.20
C ILE A 70 -13.73 -19.63 24.83
N ASN A 71 -15.05 -19.75 24.69
CA ASN A 71 -15.77 -19.45 23.44
C ASN A 71 -15.66 -17.98 23.00
N ALA A 72 -15.29 -17.07 23.91
CA ALA A 72 -15.06 -15.67 23.59
C ALA A 72 -13.63 -15.38 23.06
N LYS A 73 -12.71 -16.35 23.12
CA LYS A 73 -11.35 -16.21 22.58
C LYS A 73 -11.32 -16.63 21.11
N ALA A 74 -10.49 -15.95 20.33
CA ALA A 74 -10.34 -16.27 18.93
C ALA A 74 -9.53 -17.56 18.70
N THR A 75 -9.87 -18.33 17.68
CA THR A 75 -9.17 -19.56 17.30
C THR A 75 -7.90 -19.27 16.51
N LYS A 76 -6.87 -20.10 16.72
CA LYS A 76 -5.61 -20.03 15.98
C LYS A 76 -5.74 -20.51 14.52
N ALA A 77 -6.78 -21.29 14.22
CA ALA A 77 -7.00 -21.91 12.91
C ALA A 77 -7.84 -21.06 11.95
N GLY A 78 -8.12 -19.80 12.31
CA GLY A 78 -8.81 -18.84 11.48
C GLY A 78 -10.24 -18.60 11.96
N ASP A 79 -10.45 -17.44 12.55
CA ASP A 79 -11.78 -16.91 12.81
C ASP A 79 -12.13 -15.83 11.79
N THR A 80 -13.43 -15.76 11.48
CA THR A 80 -13.98 -14.61 10.75
C THR A 80 -14.27 -13.50 11.75
N TYR A 81 -13.45 -12.46 11.72
CA TYR A 81 -13.70 -11.24 12.48
C TYR A 81 -14.69 -10.34 11.73
N THR A 82 -15.85 -10.08 12.33
CA THR A 82 -16.84 -9.12 11.82
C THR A 82 -16.83 -7.84 12.65
N GLY A 83 -17.32 -6.73 12.08
CA GLY A 83 -17.37 -5.43 12.75
C GLY A 83 -16.04 -4.65 12.72
N ALA A 84 -15.97 -3.59 13.54
CA ALA A 84 -14.78 -2.75 13.64
C ALA A 84 -13.78 -3.35 14.64
N HIS A 85 -12.51 -3.43 14.23
CA HIS A 85 -11.40 -3.88 15.05
C HIS A 85 -10.39 -2.75 15.19
N ASP A 86 -10.03 -2.42 16.42
CA ASP A 86 -9.00 -1.42 16.73
C ASP A 86 -7.67 -2.11 17.00
N PHE A 87 -6.68 -1.85 16.14
CA PHE A 87 -5.32 -2.39 16.25
C PHE A 87 -4.29 -1.34 16.66
N THR A 88 -4.70 -0.14 17.08
CA THR A 88 -3.78 0.98 17.40
C THR A 88 -2.80 0.67 18.53
N GLY A 89 -3.16 -0.21 19.47
CA GLY A 89 -2.28 -0.65 20.57
C GLY A 89 -1.39 -1.85 20.24
N GLY A 90 -1.52 -2.46 19.05
CA GLY A 90 -0.85 -3.70 18.68
C GLY A 90 0.22 -3.51 17.60
N THR A 91 1.23 -4.38 17.60
CA THR A 91 2.11 -4.56 16.43
C THR A 91 1.50 -5.61 15.52
N ILE A 92 1.05 -5.20 14.34
CA ILE A 92 0.48 -6.11 13.32
C ILE A 92 1.55 -6.45 12.29
N ALA A 93 1.86 -7.73 12.13
CA ALA A 93 2.77 -8.22 11.11
C ALA A 93 1.98 -8.65 9.87
N VAL A 94 2.12 -7.88 8.77
CA VAL A 94 1.50 -8.18 7.47
C VAL A 94 2.60 -8.52 6.47
N PRO A 95 2.62 -9.73 5.87
CA PRO A 95 3.58 -10.08 4.83
C PRO A 95 3.49 -9.14 3.62
N THR A 96 4.63 -8.74 3.07
CA THR A 96 4.68 -7.92 1.85
C THR A 96 4.32 -8.78 0.63
N ALA A 97 3.22 -8.44 -0.02
CA ALA A 97 2.80 -9.08 -1.27
C ALA A 97 3.67 -8.60 -2.47
N THR A 98 3.62 -9.35 -3.56
CA THR A 98 4.20 -8.93 -4.84
C THR A 98 3.32 -7.86 -5.49
N VAL A 99 3.94 -6.86 -6.13
CA VAL A 99 3.22 -5.82 -6.88
C VAL A 99 2.31 -6.47 -7.94
N GLY A 100 1.06 -6.00 -8.02
CA GLY A 100 0.04 -6.55 -8.92
C GLY A 100 -0.86 -7.63 -8.31
N ASP A 101 -0.65 -8.02 -7.05
CA ASP A 101 -1.59 -8.87 -6.31
C ASP A 101 -2.94 -8.15 -6.14
N ALA A 102 -4.02 -8.74 -6.68
CA ALA A 102 -5.39 -8.22 -6.67
C ALA A 102 -6.33 -9.01 -5.71
N THR A 103 -5.76 -9.70 -4.73
CA THR A 103 -6.52 -10.45 -3.71
C THR A 103 -6.98 -9.56 -2.55
N THR A 104 -7.71 -10.14 -1.60
CA THR A 104 -8.23 -9.47 -0.40
C THR A 104 -7.23 -9.39 0.76
N LYS A 105 -5.94 -9.61 0.50
CA LYS A 105 -4.89 -9.53 1.53
C LYS A 105 -4.73 -8.09 2.03
N ALA A 106 -4.39 -7.94 3.31
CA ALA A 106 -3.97 -6.65 3.84
C ALA A 106 -2.67 -6.19 3.16
N ALA A 107 -2.56 -4.88 2.91
CA ALA A 107 -1.36 -4.28 2.31
C ALA A 107 -0.36 -3.84 3.39
N SER A 108 0.86 -4.37 3.34
CA SER A 108 1.97 -3.87 4.17
C SER A 108 2.38 -2.44 3.74
N THR A 109 2.99 -1.66 4.63
CA THR A 109 3.53 -0.33 4.30
C THR A 109 4.56 -0.38 3.17
N ALA A 110 5.44 -1.38 3.18
CA ALA A 110 6.42 -1.59 2.10
C ALA A 110 5.74 -1.82 0.73
N PHE A 111 4.64 -2.57 0.70
CA PHE A 111 3.85 -2.76 -0.52
C PHE A 111 3.24 -1.44 -1.01
N VAL A 112 2.65 -0.65 -0.11
CA VAL A 112 2.06 0.66 -0.45
C VAL A 112 3.11 1.64 -0.97
N SER A 113 4.30 1.68 -0.36
CA SER A 113 5.40 2.50 -0.86
C SER A 113 5.84 2.10 -2.27
N ALA A 114 5.87 0.80 -2.57
CA ALA A 114 6.21 0.30 -3.91
C ALA A 114 5.13 0.61 -4.96
N THR A 115 3.84 0.50 -4.60
CA THR A 115 2.74 0.80 -5.53
C THR A 115 2.55 2.29 -5.77
N ALA A 116 2.80 3.15 -4.77
CA ALA A 116 2.66 4.60 -4.89
C ALA A 116 3.57 5.18 -5.99
N PHE A 117 4.81 4.68 -6.12
CA PHE A 117 5.71 5.11 -7.18
C PHE A 117 5.22 4.66 -8.57
N ASN A 118 4.64 3.45 -8.68
CA ASN A 118 4.12 2.95 -9.94
C ASN A 118 2.85 3.69 -10.40
N ALA A 119 1.97 4.09 -9.46
CA ALA A 119 0.76 4.85 -9.77
C ALA A 119 1.07 6.27 -10.28
N ALA A 120 2.21 6.84 -9.93
CA ALA A 120 2.65 8.15 -10.42
C ALA A 120 3.17 8.12 -11.86
N LEU A 121 3.39 6.94 -12.46
CA LEU A 121 3.87 6.81 -13.83
C LEU A 121 2.69 6.71 -14.81
N PRO A 122 2.72 7.45 -15.94
CA PRO A 122 1.80 7.19 -17.04
C PRO A 122 2.03 5.78 -17.62
N GLY A 123 1.04 5.21 -18.32
CA GLY A 123 1.12 3.84 -18.83
C GLY A 123 2.41 3.54 -19.61
N GLN A 124 3.16 2.50 -19.19
CA GLN A 124 4.53 2.26 -19.67
C GLN A 124 4.61 1.59 -21.05
N THR A 125 3.62 0.78 -21.43
CA THR A 125 3.62 0.02 -22.68
C THR A 125 3.77 0.94 -23.89
N GLY A 126 4.79 0.71 -24.72
CA GLY A 126 5.07 1.51 -25.92
C GLY A 126 5.84 2.81 -25.67
N ASN A 127 6.25 3.10 -24.43
CA ASN A 127 6.96 4.35 -24.06
C ASN A 127 8.44 4.13 -23.70
N ALA A 128 9.08 3.09 -24.26
CA ALA A 128 10.51 2.86 -24.07
C ALA A 128 11.35 4.07 -24.50
N LYS A 129 12.38 4.41 -23.72
CA LYS A 129 13.33 5.53 -23.95
C LYS A 129 12.71 6.94 -23.89
N LYS A 130 11.48 7.08 -23.41
CA LYS A 130 10.86 8.38 -23.10
C LYS A 130 11.17 8.79 -21.66
N PHE A 131 10.99 10.07 -21.35
CA PHE A 131 11.04 10.58 -19.97
C PHE A 131 9.64 10.97 -19.49
N VAL A 132 9.44 10.95 -18.18
CA VAL A 132 8.20 11.45 -17.57
C VAL A 132 8.30 12.96 -17.45
N THR A 133 7.32 13.67 -18.00
CA THR A 133 7.12 15.11 -17.79
C THR A 133 5.83 15.34 -17.00
N THR A 134 5.68 16.53 -16.41
CA THR A 134 4.43 16.98 -15.78
C THR A 134 4.08 18.40 -16.19
N ASP A 135 2.80 18.66 -16.37
CA ASP A 135 2.25 20.01 -16.57
C ASP A 135 1.78 20.66 -15.24
N GLY A 136 2.06 20.03 -14.10
CA GLY A 136 1.58 20.44 -12.78
C GLY A 136 0.23 19.84 -12.36
N ALA A 137 -0.46 19.15 -13.26
CA ALA A 137 -1.71 18.43 -12.98
C ALA A 137 -1.67 16.96 -13.42
N ASN A 138 -1.00 16.66 -14.52
CA ASN A 138 -0.88 15.36 -15.15
C ASN A 138 0.59 14.99 -15.37
N ALA A 139 0.89 13.70 -15.33
CA ALA A 139 2.16 13.16 -15.82
C ALA A 139 1.96 12.61 -17.24
N ALA A 140 2.95 12.78 -18.12
CA ALA A 140 2.93 12.25 -19.48
C ALA A 140 4.30 11.75 -19.92
N TRP A 141 4.34 10.84 -20.90
CA TRP A 141 5.60 10.42 -21.54
C TRP A 141 5.97 11.39 -22.66
N ALA A 142 7.13 12.00 -22.55
CA ALA A 142 7.70 12.88 -23.57
C ALA A 142 8.94 12.26 -24.23
N HIS A 143 9.13 12.56 -25.51
CA HIS A 143 10.36 12.22 -26.21
C HIS A 143 11.49 13.14 -25.75
N ILE A 144 12.70 12.61 -25.58
CA ILE A 144 13.92 13.37 -25.23
C ILE A 144 14.14 14.52 -26.24
N TYR A 145 13.81 14.26 -27.50
CA TYR A 145 13.81 15.20 -28.61
C TYR A 145 12.40 15.20 -29.21
N GLY A 146 11.84 16.37 -29.52
CA GLY A 146 10.55 16.48 -30.21
C GLY A 146 10.51 15.60 -31.48
N ALA A 147 9.34 15.06 -31.81
CA ALA A 147 9.18 14.32 -33.06
C ALA A 147 9.32 15.27 -34.26
N PRO A 148 10.00 14.88 -35.35
CA PRO A 148 10.04 15.67 -36.57
C PRO A 148 8.63 15.92 -37.11
N THR A 149 8.29 17.20 -37.23
CA THR A 149 7.06 17.70 -37.85
C THR A 149 7.39 18.09 -39.28
N VAL A 150 6.80 17.37 -40.23
CA VAL A 150 6.95 17.67 -41.65
C VAL A 150 5.91 18.74 -42.02
N ILE A 151 6.38 19.86 -42.56
CA ILE A 151 5.54 21.02 -42.87
C ILE A 151 5.70 21.46 -44.33
N SER A 152 4.60 21.86 -44.94
CA SER A 152 4.52 22.34 -46.34
C SER A 152 3.87 23.72 -46.46
N THR A 153 3.50 24.35 -45.34
CA THR A 153 2.90 25.68 -45.27
C THR A 153 3.54 26.47 -44.13
N ASP A 154 3.34 27.79 -44.14
CA ASP A 154 3.78 28.67 -43.05
C ASP A 154 3.31 28.13 -41.69
N THR A 155 4.22 28.11 -40.72
CA THR A 155 4.01 27.44 -39.42
C THR A 155 4.68 28.24 -38.32
N THR A 156 4.03 28.33 -37.15
CA THR A 156 4.65 28.86 -35.94
C THR A 156 5.35 27.73 -35.18
N ALA A 157 6.65 27.90 -34.95
CA ALA A 157 7.46 26.96 -34.20
C ALA A 157 7.15 27.02 -32.70
N VAL A 158 7.23 25.86 -32.04
CA VAL A 158 7.21 25.72 -30.59
C VAL A 158 8.61 25.38 -30.07
N ALA A 159 8.92 25.77 -28.84
CA ALA A 159 10.17 25.38 -28.19
C ALA A 159 10.31 23.85 -28.13
N GLY A 160 11.50 23.34 -28.44
CA GLY A 160 11.80 21.91 -28.56
C GLY A 160 11.30 21.24 -29.86
N GLY A 161 10.72 22.02 -30.78
CA GLY A 161 10.17 21.53 -32.04
C GLY A 161 11.23 21.15 -33.06
N PHE A 162 10.94 20.10 -33.84
CA PHE A 162 11.75 19.64 -34.97
C PHE A 162 10.95 19.84 -36.24
N TYR A 163 11.45 20.65 -37.16
CA TYR A 163 10.73 21.02 -38.37
C TYR A 163 11.47 20.57 -39.62
N VAL A 164 10.77 19.84 -40.48
CA VAL A 164 11.25 19.43 -41.80
C VAL A 164 10.40 20.16 -42.85
N LEU A 165 11.00 21.14 -43.51
CA LEU A 165 10.34 21.97 -44.50
C LEU A 165 10.36 21.25 -45.84
N THR A 166 9.21 21.07 -46.49
CA THR A 166 9.09 20.38 -47.78
C THR A 166 8.61 21.27 -48.93
N ALA A 167 8.38 22.56 -48.64
CA ALA A 167 8.02 23.59 -49.61
C ALA A 167 8.65 24.94 -49.24
N SER A 168 8.61 25.90 -50.15
CA SER A 168 8.94 27.30 -49.84
C SER A 168 7.91 27.84 -48.84
N LEU A 169 8.34 28.16 -47.63
CA LEU A 169 7.48 28.60 -46.54
C LEU A 169 8.24 29.46 -45.51
N THR A 170 7.48 30.08 -44.63
CA THR A 170 7.97 30.83 -43.48
C THR A 170 7.75 30.04 -42.19
N LEU A 171 8.84 29.77 -41.46
CA LEU A 171 8.79 29.22 -40.11
C LEU A 171 8.96 30.37 -39.11
N THR A 172 7.88 30.74 -38.43
CA THR A 172 7.85 31.82 -37.43
C THR A 172 8.32 31.29 -36.08
N LEU A 173 9.41 31.82 -35.52
CA LEU A 173 9.96 31.40 -34.22
C LEU A 173 9.01 31.75 -33.04
N PRO A 174 9.15 31.11 -31.87
CA PRO A 174 8.40 31.50 -30.67
C PRO A 174 8.57 32.99 -30.33
N ALA A 175 7.46 33.69 -30.04
CA ALA A 175 7.46 35.13 -29.70
C ALA A 175 8.01 35.42 -28.29
N THR A 176 7.92 34.44 -27.38
CA THR A 176 8.32 34.57 -25.97
C THR A 176 9.26 33.43 -25.55
N PRO A 177 10.45 33.30 -26.16
CA PRO A 177 11.39 32.24 -25.82
C PRO A 177 12.07 32.51 -24.47
N THR A 178 12.45 31.43 -23.80
CA THR A 178 13.26 31.42 -22.58
C THR A 178 14.65 30.89 -22.88
N ALA A 179 15.65 31.34 -22.11
CA ALA A 179 17.04 30.95 -22.34
C ALA A 179 17.19 29.42 -22.27
N GLY A 180 17.73 28.82 -23.34
CA GLY A 180 17.84 27.37 -23.49
C GLY A 180 16.76 26.72 -24.35
N ASP A 181 15.74 27.46 -24.78
CA ASP A 181 14.79 26.95 -25.79
C ASP A 181 15.51 26.68 -27.12
N VAL A 182 15.18 25.55 -27.76
CA VAL A 182 15.81 25.12 -29.02
C VAL A 182 14.74 24.88 -30.08
N VAL A 183 15.03 25.26 -31.33
CA VAL A 183 14.26 24.90 -32.51
C VAL A 183 15.19 24.22 -33.51
N HIS A 184 14.84 23.02 -33.94
CA HIS A 184 15.61 22.27 -34.94
C HIS A 184 14.94 22.41 -36.29
N VAL A 185 15.73 22.73 -37.32
CA VAL A 185 15.23 23.00 -38.67
C VAL A 185 16.01 22.15 -39.66
N SER A 186 15.30 21.52 -40.59
CA SER A 186 15.90 20.88 -41.76
C SER A 186 15.17 21.34 -43.02
N ASN A 187 15.89 22.03 -43.90
CA ASN A 187 15.34 22.46 -45.18
C ASN A 187 15.38 21.31 -46.20
N ARG A 188 14.27 20.59 -46.39
CA ARG A 188 14.11 19.52 -47.41
C ARG A 188 13.21 19.96 -48.56
N SER A 189 12.99 21.26 -48.72
CA SER A 189 12.10 21.82 -49.74
C SER A 189 12.68 21.76 -51.15
N GLY A 190 14.00 21.55 -51.27
CA GLY A 190 14.73 21.62 -52.53
C GLY A 190 14.93 23.06 -53.05
N VAL A 191 14.57 24.08 -52.26
CA VAL A 191 14.70 25.50 -52.62
C VAL A 191 15.42 26.31 -51.55
N ALA A 192 15.96 27.45 -51.96
CA ALA A 192 16.71 28.41 -51.13
C ALA A 192 15.87 29.65 -50.77
N THR A 193 14.56 29.47 -50.60
CA THR A 193 13.58 30.56 -50.40
C THR A 193 12.82 30.46 -49.08
N CYS A 194 13.06 29.42 -48.28
CA CYS A 194 12.46 29.30 -46.96
C CYS A 194 12.96 30.41 -46.03
N VAL A 195 12.07 30.95 -45.20
CA VAL A 195 12.39 32.04 -44.28
C VAL A 195 12.17 31.59 -42.85
N ILE A 196 13.13 31.89 -41.98
CA ILE A 196 12.96 31.86 -40.53
C ILE A 196 12.54 33.26 -40.11
N ASP A 197 11.27 33.39 -39.73
CA ASP A 197 10.71 34.64 -39.25
C ASP A 197 10.99 34.79 -37.76
N ARG A 198 11.62 35.91 -37.40
CA ARG A 198 12.16 36.16 -36.06
C ARG A 198 11.07 36.42 -35.01
N ASN A 199 9.84 36.67 -35.45
CA ASN A 199 8.67 36.91 -34.61
C ASN A 199 8.90 37.94 -33.48
N GLY A 200 9.57 39.05 -33.81
CA GLY A 200 9.86 40.11 -32.86
C GLY A 200 11.13 39.93 -32.03
N VAL A 201 11.76 38.75 -32.03
CA VAL A 201 13.02 38.45 -31.32
C VAL A 201 14.22 38.62 -32.26
N ASN A 202 15.43 38.81 -31.74
CA ASN A 202 16.64 38.85 -32.58
C ASN A 202 17.03 37.44 -33.08
N VAL A 203 17.71 37.36 -34.21
CA VAL A 203 18.39 36.16 -34.71
C VAL A 203 19.85 36.52 -34.96
N MET A 204 20.78 35.80 -34.34
CA MET A 204 22.23 36.07 -34.39
C MET A 204 22.61 37.51 -34.00
N GLY A 205 21.85 38.12 -33.07
CA GLY A 205 22.02 39.51 -32.65
C GLY A 205 21.44 40.57 -33.60
N LEU A 206 20.75 40.15 -34.67
CA LEU A 206 20.16 41.02 -35.68
C LEU A 206 18.63 41.03 -35.56
N ALA A 207 18.02 42.19 -35.77
CA ALA A 207 16.56 42.38 -35.78
C ALA A 207 15.96 42.10 -37.18
N GLU A 208 16.42 41.04 -37.84
CA GLU A 208 16.08 40.69 -39.21
C GLU A 208 15.74 39.20 -39.33
N ASN A 209 14.93 38.85 -40.34
CA ASN A 209 14.57 37.47 -40.63
C ASN A 209 15.74 36.76 -41.34
N MET A 210 15.88 35.45 -41.14
CA MET A 210 16.93 34.66 -41.77
C MET A 210 16.36 33.91 -42.98
N THR A 211 16.90 34.16 -44.17
CA THR A 211 16.58 33.37 -45.37
C THR A 211 17.52 32.17 -45.46
N LEU A 212 16.97 31.00 -45.74
CA LEU A 212 17.74 29.76 -45.91
C LEU A 212 18.28 29.68 -47.34
N ASP A 213 19.57 29.92 -47.51
CA ASP A 213 20.25 29.94 -48.81
C ASP A 213 20.81 28.58 -49.24
N ALA A 214 20.86 27.60 -48.32
CA ALA A 214 21.27 26.23 -48.58
C ALA A 214 20.08 25.25 -48.49
N SER A 215 19.96 24.38 -49.49
CA SER A 215 19.06 23.23 -49.43
C SER A 215 19.71 22.07 -48.66
N ASP A 216 18.87 21.21 -48.07
CA ASP A 216 19.25 19.96 -47.41
C ASP A 216 20.19 20.08 -46.21
N GLN A 217 20.39 21.28 -45.67
CA GLN A 217 21.16 21.52 -44.46
C GLN A 217 20.26 21.51 -43.21
N PRO A 218 20.54 20.61 -42.24
CA PRO A 218 19.96 20.73 -40.91
C PRO A 218 20.78 21.69 -40.04
N PHE A 219 20.10 22.46 -39.20
CA PHE A 219 20.73 23.27 -38.17
C PHE A 219 19.80 23.39 -36.97
N SER A 220 20.35 23.87 -35.85
CA SER A 220 19.57 24.13 -34.64
C SER A 220 19.77 25.58 -34.22
N LEU A 221 18.70 26.20 -33.77
CA LEU A 221 18.72 27.52 -33.17
C LEU A 221 18.43 27.37 -31.67
N ALA A 222 19.28 27.93 -30.82
CA ALA A 222 19.04 28.04 -29.40
C ALA A 222 18.84 29.50 -29.00
N TYR A 223 17.79 29.80 -28.23
CA TYR A 223 17.60 31.14 -27.71
C TYR A 223 18.54 31.39 -26.52
N ALA A 224 19.35 32.44 -26.61
CA ALA A 224 20.39 32.69 -25.64
C ALA A 224 20.02 33.80 -24.63
N ASP A 225 19.58 34.96 -25.11
CA ASP A 225 19.04 36.09 -24.34
C ASP A 225 18.40 37.13 -25.28
N ALA A 226 17.87 38.22 -24.72
CA ALA A 226 17.21 39.27 -25.51
C ALA A 226 18.15 40.04 -26.46
N SER A 227 19.46 40.09 -26.18
CA SER A 227 20.43 40.82 -27.00
C SER A 227 20.87 40.01 -28.21
N ARG A 228 21.26 38.75 -27.97
CA ARG A 228 21.76 37.82 -28.98
C ARG A 228 20.63 37.10 -29.72
N GLY A 229 19.49 36.92 -29.06
CA GLY A 229 18.33 36.24 -29.62
C GLY A 229 18.59 34.75 -29.86
N TRP A 230 18.07 34.25 -30.98
CA TRP A 230 18.29 32.88 -31.46
C TRP A 230 19.66 32.75 -32.12
N VAL A 231 20.50 31.83 -31.62
CA VAL A 231 21.84 31.57 -32.14
C VAL A 231 21.97 30.16 -32.72
N LEU A 232 22.76 30.01 -33.80
CA LEU A 232 23.08 28.72 -34.39
C LEU A 232 24.01 27.90 -33.47
N ILE A 233 23.70 26.62 -33.29
CA ILE A 233 24.49 25.66 -32.49
C ILE A 233 24.73 24.34 -33.21
#